data_AF-A0A1U7VZ14-F1
#
_entry.id   AF-A0A1U7VZ14-F1
#
_cell.length_a   1.000
_cell.length_b   1.000
_cell.length_c   1.000
_cell.angle_alpha   90.00
_cell.angle_beta   90.00
_cell.angle_gamma   90.00
#
_symmetry.space_group_name_H-M   'P 1'
#
loop_
_entity.id
_entity.type
_entity.pdbx_description
1 polymer ?
#
loop_
_entity_poly.entity_id
_entity_poly.type
_entity_poly.pdbx_seq_one_letter_code
_entity_poly.pdbx_strand_id
1 'polypeptide(L)'
;MGALIRHIQEEVPWCNLFVDDIVLIDETQCSVNDRLEVRRQVLEFKGFKLSRIKTEYLEYKFSAEPREAGMEVRLESQVIPKSGKFKYIGSFILEGGEIDEDMAHRIGIGWMK
;
A
#
# COMPACT_ATOMS: atom_id res chain seq x y z
N MET A 1 -22.70 1.67 -5.69
CA MET A 1 -21.41 1.09 -6.11
C MET A 1 -20.41 1.15 -4.96
N GLY A 2 -20.66 0.45 -3.85
CA GLY A 2 -19.83 0.54 -2.63
C GLY A 2 -19.63 -0.78 -1.88
N ALA A 3 -20.08 -1.90 -2.47
CA ALA A 3 -20.02 -3.22 -1.85
C ALA A 3 -18.91 -4.12 -2.43
N LEU A 4 -18.32 -3.76 -3.58
CA LEU A 4 -17.38 -4.62 -4.29
C LEU A 4 -15.95 -4.56 -3.77
N ILE A 5 -15.53 -3.46 -3.12
CA ILE A 5 -14.14 -3.31 -2.66
C ILE A 5 -13.93 -3.96 -1.28
N ARG A 6 -14.98 -4.05 -0.46
CA ARG A 6 -14.90 -4.65 0.88
C ARG A 6 -14.69 -6.17 0.84
N HIS A 7 -15.25 -6.85 -0.18
CA HIS A 7 -15.28 -8.32 -0.21
C HIS A 7 -14.05 -8.97 -0.86
N ILE A 8 -13.20 -8.21 -1.57
CA ILE A 8 -12.06 -8.77 -2.34
C ILE A 8 -10.80 -8.92 -1.47
N GLN A 9 -10.73 -8.32 -0.28
CA GLN A 9 -9.48 -8.23 0.50
C GLN A 9 -9.44 -9.04 1.82
N GLU A 10 -10.57 -9.57 2.29
CA GLU A 10 -10.63 -10.18 3.63
C GLU A 10 -9.97 -11.57 3.71
N GLU A 11 -9.90 -12.32 2.62
CA GLU A 11 -9.09 -13.52 2.53
C GLU A 11 -8.04 -13.32 1.44
N VAL A 12 -6.81 -12.96 1.83
CA VAL A 12 -5.67 -13.17 0.92
C VAL A 12 -5.56 -14.68 0.78
N PRO A 13 -5.92 -15.27 -0.38
CA PRO A 13 -5.75 -16.69 -0.56
C PRO A 13 -4.25 -16.93 -0.40
N TRP A 14 -3.86 -17.88 0.44
CA TRP A 14 -2.45 -18.18 0.75
C TRP A 14 -1.56 -18.34 -0.50
N CYS A 15 -2.18 -18.59 -1.65
CA CYS A 15 -1.60 -18.65 -2.99
C CYS A 15 -1.08 -17.31 -3.55
N ASN A 16 -1.50 -16.15 -3.03
CA ASN A 16 -1.02 -14.82 -3.46
C ASN A 16 0.25 -14.35 -2.73
N LEU A 17 0.82 -15.16 -1.82
CA LEU A 17 2.17 -14.94 -1.25
C LEU A 17 3.31 -15.26 -2.23
N PHE A 18 3.00 -15.46 -3.52
CA PHE A 18 4.03 -15.51 -4.57
C PHE A 18 4.72 -14.14 -4.77
N VAL A 19 4.15 -13.09 -4.19
CA VAL A 19 4.72 -11.75 -4.14
C VAL A 19 5.13 -11.49 -2.70
N ASP A 20 6.39 -11.11 -2.47
CA ASP A 20 6.91 -10.73 -1.15
C ASP A 20 6.25 -9.43 -0.60
N ASP A 21 5.45 -8.73 -1.42
CA ASP A 21 4.85 -7.44 -1.13
C ASP A 21 3.35 -7.54 -0.85
N ILE A 22 2.91 -7.00 0.30
CA ILE A 22 1.50 -6.92 0.72
C ILE A 22 1.07 -5.46 0.71
N VAL A 23 -0.06 -5.16 0.07
CA VAL A 23 -0.63 -3.81 0.01
C VAL A 23 -1.90 -3.73 0.86
N LEU A 24 -1.98 -2.73 1.74
CA LEU A 24 -3.15 -2.39 2.55
C LEU A 24 -3.67 -1.03 2.11
N ILE A 25 -4.98 -0.92 1.88
CA ILE A 25 -5.64 0.30 1.40
C ILE A 25 -6.86 0.54 2.26
N ASP A 26 -6.95 1.70 2.89
CA ASP A 26 -8.10 2.08 3.70
C ASP A 26 -8.40 3.58 3.58
N GLU A 27 -9.58 3.96 4.05
CA GLU A 27 -10.04 5.36 4.01
C GLU A 27 -9.42 6.19 5.12
N THR A 28 -8.88 5.63 6.21
CA THR A 28 -8.30 6.41 7.32
C THR A 28 -6.97 5.82 7.77
N GLN A 29 -6.07 6.67 8.29
CA GLN A 29 -4.78 6.23 8.81
C GLN A 29 -4.93 5.35 10.07
N CYS A 30 -5.94 5.60 10.92
CA CYS A 30 -6.31 4.70 12.01
C CYS A 30 -6.63 3.28 11.52
N SER A 31 -7.51 3.17 10.53
CA SER A 31 -7.91 1.88 9.99
C SER A 31 -6.74 1.16 9.31
N VAL A 32 -5.85 1.90 8.63
CA VAL A 32 -4.59 1.34 8.12
C VAL A 32 -3.73 0.78 9.25
N ASN A 33 -3.54 1.52 10.35
CA ASN A 33 -2.76 1.07 11.50
C ASN A 33 -3.34 -0.19 12.14
N ASP A 34 -4.66 -0.22 12.37
CA ASP A 34 -5.34 -1.38 12.95
C ASP A 34 -5.19 -2.62 12.06
N ARG A 35 -5.40 -2.46 10.74
CA ARG A 35 -5.23 -3.56 9.78
C ARG A 35 -3.78 -4.00 9.64
N LEU A 36 -2.83 -3.07 9.69
CA LEU A 36 -1.41 -3.37 9.65
C LEU A 36 -0.98 -4.22 10.86
N GLU A 37 -1.48 -3.89 12.04
CA GLU A 37 -1.15 -4.61 13.27
C GLU A 37 -1.74 -6.03 13.27
N VAL A 38 -3.01 -6.16 12.85
CA VAL A 38 -3.63 -7.48 12.67
C VAL A 38 -2.85 -8.33 11.68
N ARG A 39 -2.44 -7.74 10.54
CA ARG A 39 -1.65 -8.44 9.51
C ARG A 39 -0.28 -8.84 10.03
N ARG A 40 0.40 -7.98 10.80
CA ARG A 40 1.67 -8.29 11.45
C ARG A 40 1.53 -9.52 12.34
N GLN A 41 0.52 -9.54 13.23
CA GLN A 41 0.30 -10.67 14.15
C GLN A 41 0.03 -11.98 13.41
N VAL A 42 -0.79 -11.96 12.35
CA VAL A 42 -1.07 -13.15 11.54
C VAL A 42 0.18 -13.67 10.82
N LEU A 43 1.01 -12.77 10.31
CA LEU A 43 2.27 -13.14 9.65
C LEU A 43 3.28 -13.71 10.64
N GLU A 44 3.44 -13.07 11.79
CA GLU A 44 4.33 -13.54 12.87
C GLU A 44 3.90 -14.90 13.42
N PHE A 45 2.59 -15.11 13.61
CA PHE A 45 2.05 -16.40 14.00
C PHE A 45 2.41 -17.52 13.00
N LYS A 46 2.63 -17.16 11.74
CA LYS A 46 3.04 -18.07 10.66
C LYS A 46 4.55 -18.13 10.43
N GLY A 47 5.33 -17.45 11.26
CA GLY A 47 6.79 -17.42 11.17
C GLY A 47 7.35 -16.40 10.18
N PHE A 48 6.52 -15.50 9.64
CA PHE A 48 6.95 -14.41 8.76
C PHE A 48 7.10 -13.10 9.54
N LYS A 49 7.93 -12.19 9.04
CA LYS A 49 8.12 -10.87 9.64
C LYS A 49 8.07 -9.78 8.58
N LEU A 50 7.38 -8.68 8.90
CA LEU A 50 7.36 -7.49 8.05
C LEU A 50 8.72 -6.77 8.11
N SER A 51 9.23 -6.33 6.96
CA SER A 51 10.46 -5.57 6.87
C SER A 51 10.19 -4.10 7.15
N ARG A 52 10.72 -3.58 8.26
CA ARG A 52 10.58 -2.15 8.62
C ARG A 52 11.22 -1.20 7.61
N ILE A 53 12.27 -1.65 6.91
CA ILE A 53 13.01 -0.82 5.94
C ILE A 53 12.28 -0.75 4.59
N LYS A 54 11.55 -1.82 4.24
CA LYS A 54 10.82 -1.90 2.97
C LYS A 54 9.35 -1.48 3.09
N THR A 55 8.83 -1.41 4.31
CA THR A 55 7.46 -0.96 4.52
C THR A 55 7.43 0.55 4.40
N GLU A 56 6.61 1.03 3.49
CA GLU A 56 6.36 2.45 3.23
C GLU A 56 4.83 2.63 3.17
N TYR A 57 4.33 3.86 3.29
CA TYR A 57 2.92 4.14 2.99
C TYR A 57 2.73 5.27 1.98
N LEU A 58 1.67 5.17 1.16
CA LEU A 58 1.20 6.21 0.26
C LEU A 58 -0.07 6.80 0.84
N GLU A 59 -0.23 8.12 0.76
CA GLU A 59 -1.50 8.76 1.07
C GLU A 59 -2.13 9.26 -0.22
N TYR A 60 -3.28 8.72 -0.58
CA TYR A 60 -4.02 9.21 -1.74
C TYR A 60 -5.01 10.28 -1.31
N LYS A 61 -4.87 11.50 -1.84
CA LYS A 61 -5.81 12.60 -1.57
C LYS A 61 -7.02 12.48 -2.49
N PHE A 62 -8.02 11.70 -2.07
CA PHE A 62 -9.27 11.54 -2.83
C PHE A 62 -10.15 12.81 -2.80
N SER A 63 -9.95 13.70 -1.82
CA SER A 63 -10.66 14.97 -1.68
C SER A 63 -9.73 16.11 -1.27
N ALA A 64 -10.15 17.36 -1.54
CA ALA A 64 -9.43 18.57 -1.19
C ALA A 64 -9.56 18.96 0.30
N GLU A 65 -10.34 18.21 1.08
CA GLU A 65 -10.55 18.50 2.49
C GLU A 65 -9.32 18.07 3.31
N PRO A 66 -8.85 18.91 4.25
CA PRO A 66 -7.74 18.54 5.10
C PRO A 66 -8.17 17.36 5.98
N ARG A 67 -7.57 16.19 5.74
CA ARG A 67 -7.60 15.08 6.69
C ARG A 67 -6.95 15.53 8.00
N GLU A 68 -7.39 14.94 9.11
CA GLU A 68 -6.85 15.18 10.45
C GLU A 68 -5.32 15.20 10.40
N ALA A 69 -4.76 16.40 10.54
CA ALA A 69 -3.33 16.59 10.45
C ALA A 69 -2.67 15.92 11.67
N GLY A 70 -1.77 14.97 11.42
CA GLY A 70 -0.83 14.49 12.42
C GLY A 70 -1.01 13.04 12.90
N MET A 71 -1.82 12.22 12.24
CA MET A 71 -1.74 10.78 12.50
C MET A 71 -0.58 10.16 11.70
N GLU A 72 0.29 9.46 12.42
CA GLU A 72 1.42 8.74 11.82
C GLU A 72 1.03 7.27 11.63
N VAL A 73 1.36 6.73 10.46
CA VAL A 73 1.29 5.28 10.26
C VAL A 73 2.49 4.64 10.97
N ARG A 74 2.24 3.65 11.84
CA ARG A 74 3.27 3.06 12.69
C ARG A 74 3.29 1.54 12.59
N LEU A 75 4.49 0.98 12.50
CA LEU A 75 4.77 -0.45 12.61
C LEU A 75 5.63 -0.70 13.85
N GLU A 76 5.11 -1.48 14.81
CA GLU A 76 5.83 -1.78 16.07
C GLU A 76 6.34 -0.50 16.78
N SER A 77 5.50 0.54 16.84
CA SER A 77 5.80 1.88 17.39
C SER A 77 6.76 2.75 16.55
N GLN A 78 7.31 2.24 15.45
CA GLN A 78 8.13 3.03 14.53
C GLN A 78 7.29 3.68 13.45
N VAL A 79 7.55 4.96 13.18
CA VAL A 79 6.88 5.70 12.10
C VAL A 79 7.35 5.15 10.76
N ILE A 80 6.39 4.77 9.92
CA ILE A 80 6.64 4.31 8.57
C ILE A 80 6.86 5.54 7.69
N PRO A 81 7.87 5.57 6.81
CA PRO A 81 8.07 6.70 5.91
C PRO A 81 6.91 6.82 4.92
N LYS A 82 6.46 8.06 4.70
CA LYS A 82 5.54 8.39 3.60
C LYS A 82 6.33 8.45 2.30
N SER A 83 5.90 7.70 1.30
CA SER A 83 6.41 7.81 -0.06
C SER A 83 5.36 8.46 -0.97
N GLY A 84 5.80 9.19 -1.99
CA GLY A 84 4.93 9.74 -3.05
C GLY A 84 4.73 8.79 -4.23
N LYS A 85 5.45 7.65 -4.25
CA LYS A 85 5.48 6.71 -5.37
C LYS A 85 5.68 5.27 -4.87
N PHE A 86 4.82 4.37 -5.33
CA PHE A 86 4.92 2.93 -5.08
C PHE A 86 5.13 2.18 -6.38
N LYS A 87 6.01 1.18 -6.37
CA LYS A 87 6.10 0.20 -7.45
C LYS A 87 5.42 -1.08 -7.00
N TYR A 88 4.40 -1.52 -7.72
CA TYR A 88 3.72 -2.79 -7.48
C TYR A 88 3.57 -3.56 -8.79
N ILE A 89 4.16 -4.75 -8.85
CA ILE A 89 4.09 -5.67 -10.01
C ILE A 89 4.41 -4.95 -11.34
N GLY A 90 5.51 -4.16 -11.32
CA GLY A 90 5.99 -3.45 -12.51
C GLY A 90 5.24 -2.18 -12.88
N SER A 91 4.15 -1.84 -12.17
CA SER A 91 3.42 -0.58 -12.34
C SER A 91 3.76 0.41 -11.22
N PHE A 92 3.73 1.71 -11.53
CA PHE A 92 3.86 2.76 -10.53
C PHE A 92 2.51 3.35 -10.11
N ILE A 93 2.35 3.56 -8.80
CA ILE A 93 1.21 4.23 -8.18
C ILE A 93 1.74 5.52 -7.56
N LEU A 94 1.19 6.66 -8.00
CA LEU A 94 1.58 7.99 -7.52
C LEU A 94 0.54 8.58 -6.56
N GLU A 95 0.98 9.49 -5.69
CA GLU A 95 0.13 10.16 -4.68
C GLU A 95 -1.13 10.80 -5.29
N GLY A 96 -1.02 11.33 -6.52
CA GLY A 96 -2.12 11.97 -7.25
C GLY A 96 -2.93 11.04 -8.15
N GLY A 97 -2.64 9.73 -8.17
CA GLY A 97 -3.30 8.78 -9.10
C GLY A 97 -2.85 8.92 -10.54
N GLU A 98 -1.81 9.71 -10.78
CA GLU A 98 -1.23 9.91 -12.10
C GLU A 98 -0.64 8.58 -12.59
N ILE A 99 -1.15 8.13 -13.74
CA ILE A 99 -0.63 6.98 -14.48
C ILE A 99 0.40 7.42 -15.53
N ASP A 100 0.64 8.73 -15.67
CA ASP A 100 1.45 9.30 -16.75
C ASP A 100 2.92 8.86 -16.66
N GLU A 101 3.50 8.80 -15.45
CA GLU A 101 4.84 8.23 -15.27
C GLU A 101 4.91 6.73 -15.62
N ASP A 102 3.87 5.96 -15.33
CA ASP A 102 3.80 4.54 -15.69
C ASP A 102 3.74 4.37 -17.21
N MET A 103 2.91 5.19 -17.87
CA MET A 103 2.81 5.23 -19.33
C MET A 103 4.13 5.66 -19.98
N ALA A 104 4.76 6.73 -19.49
CA ALA A 104 6.05 7.21 -19.98
C ALA A 104 7.16 6.15 -19.81
N HIS A 105 7.20 5.45 -18.68
CA HIS A 105 8.13 4.35 -18.45
C HIS A 105 7.90 3.16 -19.40
N ARG A 106 6.63 2.75 -19.61
CA ARG A 106 6.27 1.67 -20.55
C ARG A 106 6.57 2.04 -22.01
N ILE A 107 6.30 3.28 -22.40
CA ILE A 107 6.65 3.81 -23.72
C ILE A 107 8.18 3.83 -23.87
N GLY A 108 8.92 4.35 -22.89
CA GLY A 108 10.39 4.35 -22.94
C GLY A 108 10.98 2.95 -23.15
N ILE A 109 10.49 1.94 -22.41
CA ILE A 109 10.93 0.54 -22.57
C ILE A 109 10.54 -0.04 -23.94
N GLY A 110 9.37 0.32 -24.47
CA GLY A 110 8.87 -0.19 -25.75
C GLY A 110 9.56 0.43 -26.98
N TRP A 111 10.05 1.66 -26.87
CA TRP A 111 10.64 2.42 -27.98
C TRP A 111 12.18 2.46 -27.96
N MET A 112 12.84 1.97 -26.91
CA MET A 112 14.29 1.71 -26.91
C MET A 112 14.66 0.42 -27.67
N LYS A 113 14.15 0.27 -28.90
CA LYS A 113 14.53 -0.78 -29.84
C LYS A 113 15.20 -0.21 -31.07
#